data_AF-A0A2D7NH62-F1
#
_entry.id   AF-A0A2D7NH62-F1
#
_cell.length_a   1.000
_cell.length_b   1.000
_cell.length_c   1.000
_cell.angle_alpha   90.00
_cell.angle_beta   90.00
_cell.angle_gamma   90.00
#
_symmetry.space_group_name_H-M   'P 1'
#
loop_
_entity.id
_entity.type
_entity.pdbx_description
1 polymer ?
#
loop_
_entity_poly.entity_id
_entity_poly.type
_entity_poly.pdbx_seq_one_letter_code
_entity_poly.pdbx_strand_id
1 'polypeptide(L)'
;MNLIWPKFHDRDYRPGHLFMMRIHLLANLSMLRSFRDTGLFLLISLIPVAILLLMLSVFPLTFDATTGVSGSIVILLLLGLLAFYLVQHVAFMVAMDLTYTPHVRNAIRRQGVPICQHCGQLLHTDDVTCPECGLSSGQLS
;
A
#
# COMPACT_ATOMS: atom_id res chain seq x y z
N MET A 1 -10.46 -2.64 5.08
CA MET A 1 -9.23 -2.40 4.29
C MET A 1 -9.43 -3.04 2.91
N ASN A 2 -9.23 -2.29 1.83
CA ASN A 2 -9.33 -2.84 0.46
C ASN A 2 -7.97 -3.43 0.08
N LEU A 3 -7.91 -4.73 -0.23
CA LEU A 3 -6.67 -5.44 -0.54
C LEU A 3 -6.32 -5.44 -2.04
N ILE A 4 -7.17 -4.87 -2.90
CA ILE A 4 -6.94 -4.79 -4.35
C ILE A 4 -6.21 -3.49 -4.71
N TRP A 5 -6.65 -2.38 -4.11
CA TRP A 5 -6.04 -1.06 -4.31
C TRP A 5 -6.34 -0.14 -3.13
N PRO A 6 -5.40 0.72 -2.69
CA PRO A 6 -5.63 1.57 -1.53
C PRO A 6 -6.67 2.64 -1.86
N LYS A 7 -7.63 2.84 -0.96
CA LYS A 7 -8.65 3.89 -1.11
C LYS A 7 -8.07 5.22 -0.64
N PHE A 8 -7.47 5.96 -1.57
CA PHE A 8 -6.91 7.28 -1.27
C PHE A 8 -7.99 8.33 -1.01
N HIS A 9 -9.05 8.32 -1.82
CA HIS A 9 -10.15 9.27 -1.77
C HIS A 9 -11.46 8.61 -2.22
N ASP A 10 -12.57 9.33 -2.05
CA ASP A 10 -13.89 8.97 -2.56
C ASP A 10 -13.88 8.75 -4.08
N ARG A 11 -14.72 7.83 -4.56
CA ARG A 11 -14.93 7.54 -5.98
C ARG A 11 -15.55 8.71 -6.73
N ASP A 12 -16.34 9.53 -6.05
CA ASP A 12 -16.98 10.70 -6.66
C ASP A 12 -16.01 11.88 -6.81
N TYR A 13 -14.89 11.87 -6.09
CA TYR A 13 -13.79 12.79 -6.31
C TYR A 13 -12.97 12.36 -7.54
N ARG A 14 -13.11 13.12 -8.64
CA ARG A 14 -12.46 12.87 -9.94
C ARG A 14 -11.44 13.95 -10.29
N PRO A 15 -10.30 14.01 -9.56
CA PRO A 15 -9.26 15.01 -9.84
C PRO A 15 -8.60 14.75 -11.19
N GLY A 16 -8.13 15.82 -11.83
CA GLY A 16 -7.29 15.70 -13.03
C GLY A 16 -5.96 15.00 -12.73
N HIS A 17 -5.41 14.31 -13.74
CA HIS A 17 -4.17 13.53 -13.59
C HIS A 17 -2.98 14.37 -13.08
N LEU A 18 -2.80 15.58 -13.59
CA LEU A 18 -1.71 16.48 -13.16
C LEU A 18 -1.85 16.89 -11.69
N PHE A 19 -3.09 17.10 -11.23
CA PHE A 19 -3.36 17.38 -9.82
C PHE A 19 -2.96 16.17 -8.98
N MET A 20 -3.37 14.96 -9.36
CA MET A 20 -3.01 13.74 -8.63
C MET A 20 -1.51 13.47 -8.61
N MET A 21 -0.80 13.69 -9.73
CA MET A 21 0.66 13.57 -9.75
C MET A 21 1.31 14.53 -8.74
N ARG A 22 0.84 15.79 -8.67
CA ARG A 22 1.31 16.76 -7.68
C ARG A 22 1.00 16.31 -6.25
N ILE A 23 -0.19 15.80 -5.99
CA ILE A 23 -0.58 15.25 -4.69
C ILE A 23 0.35 14.11 -4.28
N HIS A 24 0.60 13.14 -5.17
CA HIS A 24 1.49 12.03 -4.87
C HIS A 24 2.93 12.48 -4.64
N LEU A 25 3.42 13.47 -5.40
CA LEU A 25 4.73 14.07 -5.15
C LEU A 25 4.80 14.70 -3.75
N LEU A 26 3.81 15.50 -3.37
CA LEU A 26 3.74 16.12 -2.05
C LEU A 26 3.63 15.08 -0.92
N ALA A 27 2.85 14.02 -1.12
CA ALA A 27 2.70 12.91 -0.19
C ALA A 27 4.03 12.15 -0.02
N ASN A 28 4.72 11.84 -1.12
CA ASN A 28 6.04 11.19 -1.09
C ASN A 28 7.05 12.04 -0.32
N LEU A 29 7.13 13.34 -0.62
CA LEU A 29 8.03 14.26 0.09
C LEU A 29 7.67 14.37 1.58
N SER A 30 6.38 14.33 1.92
CA SER A 30 5.93 14.32 3.32
C SER A 30 6.33 13.03 4.03
N MET A 31 6.17 11.88 3.37
CA MET A 31 6.52 10.57 3.94
C MET A 31 8.02 10.43 4.14
N LEU A 32 8.84 10.88 3.18
CA LEU A 32 10.30 10.87 3.29
C LEU A 32 10.83 11.69 4.48
N ARG A 33 10.06 12.68 4.96
CA ARG A 33 10.39 13.44 6.17
C ARG A 33 9.99 12.72 7.46
N SER A 34 9.13 11.71 7.37
CA SER A 34 8.75 10.83 8.48
C SER A 34 9.56 9.55 8.44
N PHE A 35 10.67 9.51 9.18
CA PHE A 35 11.52 8.32 9.28
C PHE A 35 10.76 7.10 9.81
N ARG A 36 9.81 7.33 10.72
CA ARG A 36 8.94 6.27 11.26
C ARG A 36 8.12 5.62 10.15
N ASP A 37 7.41 6.42 9.36
CA ASP A 37 6.49 5.91 8.34
C ASP A 37 7.25 5.28 7.17
N THR A 38 8.39 5.87 6.82
CA THR A 38 9.34 5.29 5.84
C THR A 38 9.88 3.94 6.32
N GLY A 39 10.34 3.86 7.57
CA GLY A 39 10.85 2.63 8.16
C GLY A 39 9.80 1.53 8.25
N LEU A 40 8.59 1.87 8.71
CA LEU A 40 7.47 0.93 8.79
C LEU A 40 7.04 0.43 7.41
N PHE A 41 6.98 1.32 6.41
CA PHE A 41 6.65 0.93 5.04
C PHE A 41 7.66 -0.07 4.48
N LEU A 42 8.95 0.20 4.65
CA LEU A 42 10.02 -0.70 4.21
C LEU A 42 9.96 -2.03 4.95
N LEU A 43 9.82 -1.99 6.28
CA LEU A 43 9.76 -3.19 7.11
C LEU A 43 8.63 -4.12 6.64
N ILE A 44 7.41 -3.59 6.50
CA ILE A 44 6.25 -4.37 6.07
C ILE A 44 6.45 -4.89 4.63
N SER A 45 6.91 -4.04 3.72
CA SER A 45 7.09 -4.40 2.30
C SER A 45 8.18 -5.43 2.07
N LEU A 46 9.17 -5.55 2.98
CA LEU A 46 10.29 -6.48 2.86
C LEU A 46 10.06 -7.82 3.57
N ILE A 47 9.01 -7.97 4.39
CA ILE A 47 8.66 -9.25 5.05
C ILE A 47 8.59 -10.41 4.04
N PRO A 48 7.88 -10.30 2.90
CA PRO A 48 7.77 -11.42 1.97
C PRO A 48 9.11 -11.79 1.33
N VAL A 49 9.98 -10.80 1.09
CA VAL A 49 11.35 -11.02 0.59
C VAL A 49 12.18 -11.77 1.62
N ALA A 50 12.11 -11.39 2.90
CA ALA A 50 12.81 -12.10 3.97
C ALA A 50 12.34 -13.55 4.09
N ILE A 51 11.02 -13.79 3.97
CA ILE A 51 10.45 -15.15 3.95
C ILE A 51 10.97 -15.94 2.74
N LEU A 52 10.98 -15.34 1.55
CA LEU A 52 11.51 -15.98 0.34
C LEU A 52 12.98 -16.38 0.50
N LEU A 53 13.81 -15.47 1.00
CA LEU A 53 15.23 -15.75 1.26
C LEU A 53 15.42 -16.85 2.31
N LEU A 54 14.61 -16.85 3.37
CA LEU A 54 14.62 -17.91 4.38
C LEU A 54 14.25 -19.26 3.75
N MET A 55 13.20 -19.31 2.94
CA MET A 55 12.80 -20.54 2.24
C MET A 55 13.91 -21.06 1.32
N LEU A 56 14.56 -20.19 0.53
CA LEU A 56 15.67 -20.56 -0.34
C LEU A 56 16.90 -21.06 0.44
N SER A 57 17.12 -20.55 1.65
CA SER A 57 18.21 -21.00 2.52
C SER A 57 17.97 -22.37 3.15
N VAL A 58 16.71 -22.70 3.47
CA VAL A 58 16.33 -23.98 4.11
C VAL A 58 16.11 -25.08 3.08
N PHE A 59 15.62 -24.71 1.89
CA PHE A 59 15.36 -25.62 0.78
C PHE A 59 16.24 -25.23 -0.42
N PRO A 60 17.55 -25.53 -0.37
CA PRO A 60 18.43 -25.25 -1.49
C PRO A 60 17.93 -26.01 -2.71
N LEU A 61 17.63 -25.28 -3.80
CA LEU A 61 17.28 -25.86 -5.08
C LEU A 61 18.50 -26.61 -5.62
N THR A 62 18.61 -27.90 -5.33
CA THR A 62 19.63 -28.77 -5.93
C THR A 62 19.20 -29.14 -7.34
N PHE A 63 19.63 -28.36 -8.32
CA PHE A 63 19.50 -28.72 -9.73
C PHE A 63 20.58 -29.72 -10.09
N ASP A 64 20.19 -30.98 -10.30
CA ASP A 64 21.08 -31.96 -10.91
C ASP A 64 21.00 -31.82 -12.44
N ALA A 65 22.08 -31.30 -13.04
CA ALA A 65 22.17 -31.06 -14.48
C ALA A 65 21.98 -32.34 -15.32
N THR A 66 22.10 -33.52 -14.71
CA THR A 66 21.97 -34.81 -15.39
C THR A 66 20.52 -35.29 -15.58
N THR A 67 19.58 -34.80 -14.76
CA THR A 67 18.20 -35.31 -14.73
C THR A 67 17.20 -34.47 -15.53
N GLY A 68 17.63 -33.30 -16.01
CA GLY A 68 16.74 -32.32 -16.64
C GLY A 68 15.72 -31.75 -15.64
N VAL A 69 15.14 -30.58 -15.96
CA VAL A 69 14.10 -30.00 -15.12
C VAL A 69 12.78 -30.70 -15.45
N SER A 70 12.27 -31.51 -14.51
CA SER A 70 10.93 -32.09 -14.63
C SER A 70 9.88 -30.98 -14.76
N GLY A 71 8.86 -31.18 -15.61
CA GLY A 71 7.74 -30.25 -15.76
C GLY A 71 7.03 -29.94 -14.43
N SER A 72 7.03 -30.89 -13.49
CA SER A 72 6.49 -30.68 -12.14
C SER A 72 7.26 -29.64 -11.33
N ILE A 73 8.58 -29.53 -11.51
CA ILE A 73 9.42 -28.51 -10.87
C ILE A 73 9.09 -27.13 -11.43
N VAL A 74 8.92 -27.02 -12.75
CA VAL A 74 8.52 -25.77 -13.40
C VAL A 74 7.15 -25.30 -12.88
N ILE A 75 6.17 -26.20 -12.80
CA ILE A 75 4.84 -25.89 -12.25
C ILE A 75 4.95 -25.41 -10.80
N LEU A 76 5.75 -26.10 -9.97
CA LEU A 76 5.95 -25.72 -8.56
C LEU A 76 6.59 -24.33 -8.44
N LEU A 77 7.58 -24.01 -9.27
CA LEU A 77 8.22 -22.69 -9.30
C LEU A 77 7.24 -21.59 -9.72
N LEU A 78 6.41 -21.84 -10.74
CA LEU A 78 5.39 -20.89 -11.17
C LEU A 78 4.34 -20.64 -10.09
N LEU A 79 3.87 -21.70 -9.42
CA LEU A 79 2.94 -21.58 -8.29
C LEU A 79 3.57 -20.83 -7.11
N GLY A 80 4.83 -21.12 -6.79
CA GLY A 80 5.58 -20.42 -5.74
C GLY A 80 5.76 -18.94 -6.06
N LEU A 81 6.09 -18.61 -7.31
CA LEU A 81 6.21 -17.22 -7.77
C LEU A 81 4.87 -16.48 -7.69
N LEU A 82 3.78 -17.11 -8.13
CA LEU A 82 2.43 -16.55 -8.01
C LEU A 82 2.06 -16.29 -6.55
N ALA A 83 2.29 -17.26 -5.67
CA ALA A 83 2.04 -17.12 -4.24
C ALA A 83 2.86 -15.97 -3.63
N PHE A 84 4.15 -15.88 -3.99
CA PHE A 84 5.00 -14.77 -3.57
C PHE A 84 4.45 -13.42 -4.04
N TYR A 85 4.04 -13.27 -5.29
CA TYR A 85 3.46 -12.03 -5.80
C TYR A 85 2.19 -11.63 -5.04
N LEU A 86 1.31 -12.59 -4.72
CA LEU A 86 0.08 -12.32 -3.96
C LEU A 86 0.41 -11.83 -2.54
N VAL A 87 1.33 -12.49 -1.85
CA VAL A 87 1.76 -12.09 -0.50
C VAL A 87 2.47 -10.74 -0.53
N GLN A 88 3.35 -10.51 -1.51
CA GLN A 88 4.04 -9.23 -1.71
C GLN A 88 3.05 -8.10 -1.98
N HIS A 89 2.03 -8.35 -2.80
CA HIS A 89 0.97 -7.38 -3.07
C HIS A 89 0.20 -7.04 -1.78
N VAL A 90 -0.24 -8.03 -1.01
CA VAL A 90 -0.94 -7.79 0.26
C VAL A 90 -0.07 -7.01 1.25
N ALA A 91 1.21 -7.36 1.39
CA ALA A 91 2.12 -6.63 2.27
C ALA A 91 2.28 -5.17 1.84
N PHE A 92 2.48 -4.92 0.54
CA PHE A 92 2.53 -3.56 0.00
C PHE A 92 1.23 -2.79 0.24
N MET A 93 0.09 -3.43 0.04
CA MET A 93 -1.24 -2.87 0.29
C MET A 93 -1.45 -2.45 1.74
N VAL A 94 -1.04 -3.29 2.68
CA VAL A 94 -1.04 -3.00 4.11
C VAL A 94 -0.12 -1.82 4.42
N ALA A 95 1.10 -1.82 3.88
CA ALA A 95 2.05 -0.72 4.07
C ALA A 95 1.50 0.61 3.54
N MET A 96 0.87 0.60 2.36
CA MET A 96 0.26 1.77 1.75
C MET A 96 -0.90 2.34 2.57
N ASP A 97 -1.77 1.49 3.12
CA ASP A 97 -2.90 1.95 3.94
C ASP A 97 -2.43 2.56 5.27
N LEU A 98 -1.47 1.90 5.93
CA LEU A 98 -0.99 2.29 7.26
C LEU A 98 -0.10 3.54 7.24
N THR A 99 0.76 3.69 6.23
CA THR A 99 1.79 4.73 6.26
C THR A 99 1.63 5.77 5.16
N TYR A 100 1.30 5.37 3.92
CA TYR A 100 1.30 6.29 2.79
C TYR A 100 -0.03 7.06 2.62
N THR A 101 -1.15 6.37 2.76
CA THR A 101 -2.50 6.91 2.53
C THR A 101 -2.81 8.15 3.40
N PRO A 102 -2.42 8.21 4.68
CA PRO A 102 -2.56 9.42 5.49
C PRO A 102 -1.84 10.64 4.87
N HIS A 103 -0.65 10.47 4.30
CA HIS A 103 0.07 11.57 3.65
C HIS A 103 -0.63 12.06 2.39
N VAL A 104 -1.21 11.15 1.60
CA VAL A 104 -2.02 11.50 0.42
C VAL A 104 -3.24 12.31 0.82
N ARG A 105 -3.99 11.86 1.84
CA ARG A 105 -5.20 12.54 2.31
C ARG A 105 -4.90 13.90 2.92
N ASN A 106 -3.80 14.02 3.66
CA ASN A 106 -3.36 15.30 4.18
C ASN A 106 -2.93 16.25 3.05
N ALA A 107 -2.25 15.75 2.02
CA ALA A 107 -1.87 16.55 0.86
C ALA A 107 -3.10 17.07 0.09
N ILE A 108 -4.13 16.23 -0.11
CA ILE A 108 -5.40 16.63 -0.74
C ILE A 108 -6.09 17.71 0.10
N ARG A 109 -6.19 17.52 1.42
CA ARG A 109 -6.82 18.51 2.32
C ARG A 109 -6.10 19.86 2.30
N ARG A 110 -4.76 19.85 2.22
CA ARG A 110 -3.95 21.08 2.09
C ARG A 110 -4.20 21.84 0.79
N GLN A 111 -4.82 21.22 -0.22
CA GLN A 111 -5.29 21.92 -1.43
C GLN A 111 -6.71 22.49 -1.29
N GLY A 112 -7.31 22.44 -0.10
CA GLY A 112 -8.65 22.98 0.16
C GLY A 112 -9.79 22.00 -0.15
N VAL A 113 -9.48 20.73 -0.43
CA VAL A 113 -10.51 19.71 -0.69
C VAL A 113 -10.96 19.10 0.65
N PRO A 114 -12.24 19.24 1.02
CA PRO A 114 -12.74 18.72 2.29
C PRO A 114 -12.89 17.20 2.20
N ILE A 115 -11.88 16.46 2.67
CA ILE A 115 -11.94 15.00 2.77
C ILE A 115 -11.67 14.51 4.20
N CYS A 116 -12.31 13.40 4.57
CA CYS A 116 -12.05 12.67 5.79
C CYS A 116 -10.62 12.08 5.78
N GLN A 117 -9.82 12.37 6.81
CA GLN A 117 -8.45 11.86 6.93
C GLN A 117 -8.40 10.34 7.15
N HIS A 118 -9.46 9.74 7.70
CA HIS A 118 -9.47 8.32 8.04
C HIS A 118 -9.96 7.40 6.91
N CYS A 119 -11.00 7.77 6.17
CA CYS A 119 -11.57 6.93 5.11
C CYS A 119 -11.44 7.54 3.70
N GLY A 120 -11.02 8.81 3.59
CA GLY A 120 -10.88 9.52 2.31
C GLY A 120 -12.19 10.03 1.70
N GLN A 121 -13.31 9.91 2.42
CA GLN A 121 -14.63 10.37 1.95
C GLN A 121 -14.65 11.88 1.74
N LEU A 122 -15.29 12.35 0.66
CA LEU A 122 -15.54 13.77 0.46
C LEU A 122 -16.58 14.24 1.48
N LEU A 123 -16.31 15.35 2.15
CA LEU A 123 -17.17 15.93 3.18
C LEU A 123 -17.86 17.17 2.62
N HIS A 124 -19.09 17.42 3.04
CA HIS A 124 -19.65 18.76 2.90
C HIS A 124 -18.99 19.69 3.93
N THR A 125 -18.88 20.98 3.61
CA THR A 125 -18.20 21.96 4.47
C THR A 125 -18.80 22.08 5.87
N ASP A 126 -20.05 21.67 6.02
CA ASP A 126 -20.82 21.77 7.26
C ASP A 126 -20.79 20.45 8.08
N ASP A 127 -20.16 19.39 7.54
CA ASP A 127 -20.09 18.09 8.19
C ASP A 127 -19.08 18.09 9.34
N VAL A 128 -19.60 18.04 10.57
CA VAL A 128 -18.79 17.84 11.79
C VAL A 128 -18.29 16.39 11.88
N THR A 129 -19.00 15.44 11.27
CA THR A 129 -18.75 14.00 11.35
C THR A 129 -18.78 13.37 9.97
N CYS A 130 -17.82 12.49 9.68
CA CYS A 130 -17.81 11.77 8.42
C CYS A 130 -18.96 10.76 8.35
N PRO A 131 -19.84 10.81 7.32
CA PRO A 131 -21.00 9.91 7.23
C PRO A 131 -20.60 8.44 7.00
N GLU A 132 -19.41 8.19 6.44
CA GLU A 132 -18.94 6.84 6.12
C GLU A 132 -18.27 6.12 7.29
N CYS A 133 -17.48 6.84 8.11
CA CYS A 133 -16.73 6.22 9.20
C CYS A 133 -17.09 6.72 10.60
N GLY A 134 -18.00 7.69 10.71
CA GLY A 134 -18.48 8.24 12.00
C GLY A 134 -17.45 9.05 12.77
N LEU A 135 -16.24 9.29 12.24
CA LEU A 135 -15.19 10.06 12.91
C LEU A 135 -15.38 11.57 12.68
N SER A 136 -15.16 12.35 13.73
CA SER A 136 -15.28 13.80 13.67
C SER A 136 -14.10 14.47 12.96
N SER A 137 -14.36 15.55 12.24
CA SER A 137 -13.37 16.28 11.43
C SER A 137 -12.29 17.00 12.27
N GLY A 138 -12.51 17.15 13.59
CA GLY A 138 -11.62 17.83 14.54
C GLY A 138 -10.75 16.93 15.45
N GLN A 139 -10.88 15.61 15.42
CA GLN A 139 -10.17 14.71 16.36
C GLN A 139 -8.80 14.20 15.89
N LEU A 140 -8.22 14.78 14.83
CA LEU A 140 -6.93 14.33 14.27
C LEU A 140 -6.03 15.52 13.92
N SER A 141 -5.85 16.45 14.87
CA SER A 141 -4.74 17.41 14.91
C SER A 141 -3.56 16.84 15.67
#